data_AF-A0A0D6R996-F1
#
_entry.id   AF-A0A0D6R996-F1
#
_cell.length_a   1.000
_cell.length_b   1.000
_cell.length_c   1.000
_cell.angle_alpha   90.00
_cell.angle_beta   90.00
_cell.angle_gamma   90.00
#
_symmetry.space_group_name_H-M   'P 1'
#
loop_
_entity.id
_entity.type
_entity.pdbx_description
1 polymer ?
#
loop_
_entity_poly.entity_id
_entity_poly.type
_entity_poly.pdbx_seq_one_letter_code
_entity_poly.pdbx_strand_id
1 'polypeptide(L)'
;MELVAAQEAALKEAQREAALASVERDRAIRALQGSVRNHETELAARSVALMDAEERIKDMATKLESLRALLVSEKEAWQTTILNVEEKWRIKCEELEAQVNKAATAGLDEGLKSLQMTYEKLKEEHEAFQDMAKSMIEEKDKEITRLLDDNSNLRKSLLAKHQAEKDSNQASKKQDTTVPVVAAAEQQILLLARQQAQREEELARCQRHIQALQDEIDELKRENQLHMQQETALKDEFRNMERERKRDGVDMTYVKNVILKLLETGEVEALLPVIGTLLQFSPEEIRKCQETYNSAPDVPLSGAAAVVDAAASAPRSLFSRFTFS
;
A
#
# COMPACT_ATOMS: atom_id res chain seq x y z
N MET A 1 -114.05 -1.99 -22.51
CA MET A 1 -113.48 -3.35 -22.62
C MET A 1 -112.04 -3.29 -23.14
N GLU A 2 -111.76 -2.61 -24.25
CA GLU A 2 -110.39 -2.52 -24.80
C GLU A 2 -109.36 -1.83 -23.88
N LEU A 3 -109.73 -0.74 -23.19
CA LEU A 3 -108.83 -0.04 -22.25
C LEU A 3 -108.38 -0.94 -21.08
N VAL A 4 -109.29 -1.77 -20.56
CA VAL A 4 -109.01 -2.69 -19.45
C VAL A 4 -108.10 -3.83 -19.91
N ALA A 5 -108.34 -4.39 -21.10
CA ALA A 5 -107.48 -5.41 -21.68
C ALA A 5 -106.05 -4.90 -21.97
N ALA A 6 -105.91 -3.64 -22.44
CA ALA A 6 -104.62 -3.01 -22.65
C ALA A 6 -103.86 -2.79 -21.32
N GLN A 7 -104.55 -2.37 -20.26
CA GLN A 7 -103.96 -2.21 -18.94
C GLN A 7 -103.52 -3.55 -18.33
N GLU A 8 -104.30 -4.62 -18.49
CA GLU A 8 -103.92 -5.97 -18.04
C GLU A 8 -102.71 -6.52 -18.81
N ALA A 9 -102.62 -6.25 -20.12
CA ALA A 9 -101.47 -6.64 -20.94
C ALA A 9 -100.20 -5.91 -20.49
N ALA A 10 -100.27 -4.59 -20.30
CA ALA A 10 -99.16 -3.78 -19.79
C ALA A 10 -98.72 -4.21 -18.38
N LEU A 11 -99.67 -4.57 -17.51
CA LEU A 11 -99.36 -5.06 -16.17
C LEU A 11 -98.66 -6.43 -16.20
N LYS A 12 -99.07 -7.33 -17.10
CA LYS A 12 -98.40 -8.63 -17.31
C LYS A 12 -97.01 -8.47 -17.91
N GLU A 13 -96.81 -7.51 -18.80
CA GLU A 13 -95.50 -7.19 -19.38
C GLU A 13 -94.55 -6.62 -18.32
N ALA A 14 -94.99 -5.61 -17.56
CA ALA A 14 -94.24 -5.05 -16.45
C ALA A 14 -93.88 -6.11 -15.38
N GLN A 15 -94.78 -7.06 -15.10
CA GLN A 15 -94.49 -8.20 -14.20
C GLN A 15 -93.39 -9.12 -14.76
N ARG A 16 -93.40 -9.40 -16.07
CA ARG A 16 -92.34 -10.20 -16.71
C ARG A 16 -91.01 -9.47 -16.70
N GLU A 17 -90.98 -8.18 -17.02
CA GLU A 17 -89.77 -7.37 -16.98
C GLU A 17 -89.20 -7.28 -15.55
N ALA A 18 -90.05 -7.07 -14.53
CA ALA A 18 -89.63 -7.08 -13.13
C ALA A 18 -89.06 -8.44 -12.70
N ALA A 19 -89.60 -9.55 -13.20
CA ALA A 19 -89.08 -10.88 -12.94
C ALA A 19 -87.74 -11.15 -13.66
N LEU A 20 -87.57 -10.67 -14.90
CA LEU A 20 -86.29 -10.77 -15.60
C LEU A 20 -85.21 -9.92 -14.91
N ALA A 21 -85.54 -8.68 -14.57
CA ALA A 21 -84.65 -7.78 -13.83
C ALA A 21 -84.26 -8.36 -12.47
N SER A 22 -85.14 -9.11 -11.80
CA SER A 22 -84.81 -9.77 -10.54
C SER A 22 -83.81 -10.91 -10.71
N VAL A 23 -83.99 -11.74 -11.73
CA VAL A 23 -83.04 -12.82 -12.07
C VAL A 23 -81.67 -12.25 -12.46
N GLU A 24 -81.64 -11.18 -13.25
CA GLU A 24 -80.39 -10.52 -13.63
C GLU A 24 -79.67 -9.92 -12.42
N ARG A 25 -80.40 -9.26 -11.52
CA ARG A 25 -79.85 -8.75 -10.25
C ARG A 25 -79.27 -9.87 -9.41
N ASP A 26 -79.99 -10.98 -9.25
CA ASP A 26 -79.53 -12.12 -8.44
C ASP A 26 -78.33 -12.83 -9.09
N ARG A 27 -78.24 -12.81 -10.43
CA ARG A 27 -77.06 -13.25 -11.18
C ARG A 27 -75.87 -12.32 -10.92
N ALA A 28 -76.07 -11.01 -10.98
CA ALA A 28 -75.03 -10.02 -10.71
C ALA A 28 -74.53 -10.11 -9.26
N ILE A 29 -75.44 -10.26 -8.29
CA ILE A 29 -75.09 -10.46 -6.87
C ILE A 29 -74.24 -11.71 -6.70
N ARG A 30 -74.63 -12.85 -7.29
CA ARG A 30 -73.84 -14.09 -7.22
C ARG A 30 -72.46 -13.94 -7.86
N ALA A 31 -72.36 -13.27 -9.00
CA ALA A 31 -71.08 -13.00 -9.66
C ALA A 31 -70.16 -12.12 -8.80
N LEU A 32 -70.71 -11.04 -8.22
CA LEU A 32 -69.97 -10.17 -7.30
C LEU A 32 -69.53 -10.92 -6.05
N GLN A 33 -70.39 -11.73 -5.44
CA GLN A 33 -70.02 -12.57 -4.30
C GLN A 33 -68.92 -13.59 -4.66
N GLY A 34 -68.94 -14.15 -5.87
CA GLY A 34 -67.87 -15.01 -6.37
C GLY A 34 -66.54 -14.26 -6.49
N SER A 35 -66.57 -13.06 -7.08
CA SER A 35 -65.39 -12.19 -7.20
C SER A 35 -64.82 -11.82 -5.83
N VAL A 36 -65.67 -11.42 -4.87
CA VAL A 36 -65.25 -11.06 -3.51
C VAL A 36 -64.54 -12.23 -2.83
N ARG A 37 -65.10 -13.45 -2.88
CA ARG A 37 -64.46 -14.64 -2.31
C ARG A 37 -63.10 -14.93 -2.94
N ASN A 38 -62.98 -14.79 -4.26
CA ASN A 38 -61.69 -14.97 -4.94
C ASN A 38 -60.65 -13.96 -4.44
N HIS A 39 -61.02 -12.67 -4.34
CA HIS A 39 -60.11 -11.64 -3.84
C HIS A 39 -59.74 -11.87 -2.36
N GLU A 40 -60.67 -12.32 -1.52
CA GLU A 40 -60.38 -12.72 -0.14
C GLU A 40 -59.35 -13.85 -0.07
N THR A 41 -59.48 -14.87 -0.93
CA THR A 41 -58.50 -15.97 -0.98
C THR A 41 -57.14 -15.51 -1.49
N GLU A 42 -57.08 -14.64 -2.49
CA GLU A 42 -55.83 -14.06 -3.00
C GLU A 42 -55.15 -13.17 -1.96
N LEU A 43 -55.92 -12.36 -1.22
CA LEU A 43 -55.41 -11.54 -0.13
C LEU A 43 -54.84 -12.40 1.00
N ALA A 44 -55.53 -13.47 1.38
CA ALA A 44 -55.04 -14.40 2.39
C ALA A 44 -53.72 -15.07 1.94
N ALA A 45 -53.64 -15.53 0.69
CA ALA A 45 -52.41 -16.09 0.13
C ALA A 45 -51.25 -15.08 0.12
N ARG A 46 -51.53 -13.82 -0.27
CA ARG A 46 -50.54 -12.74 -0.23
C ARG A 46 -50.08 -12.42 1.19
N SER A 47 -50.98 -12.42 2.18
CA SER A 47 -50.59 -12.17 3.57
C SER A 47 -49.66 -13.23 4.12
N VAL A 48 -49.87 -14.50 3.78
CA VAL A 48 -48.98 -15.60 4.18
C VAL A 48 -47.62 -15.46 3.51
N ALA A 49 -47.60 -15.22 2.19
CA ALA A 49 -46.34 -15.02 1.46
C ALA A 49 -45.54 -13.81 1.98
N LEU A 50 -46.22 -12.75 2.41
CA LEU A 50 -45.60 -11.58 3.03
C LEU A 50 -44.99 -11.92 4.39
N MET A 51 -45.70 -12.67 5.24
CA MET A 51 -45.15 -13.14 6.53
C MET A 51 -43.90 -14.01 6.33
N ASP A 52 -43.93 -14.96 5.39
CA ASP A 52 -42.77 -15.82 5.07
C ASP A 52 -41.58 -15.01 4.53
N ALA A 53 -41.84 -13.94 3.79
CA ALA A 53 -40.80 -13.03 3.31
C ALA A 53 -40.20 -12.20 4.45
N GLU A 54 -41.04 -11.67 5.35
CA GLU A 54 -40.60 -10.94 6.54
C GLU A 54 -39.76 -11.80 7.48
N GLU A 55 -40.13 -13.07 7.68
CA GLU A 55 -39.34 -14.01 8.48
C GLU A 55 -37.97 -14.26 7.86
N ARG A 56 -37.90 -14.50 6.55
CA ARG A 56 -36.62 -14.64 5.83
C ARG A 56 -35.75 -13.39 5.92
N ILE A 57 -36.34 -12.20 5.85
CA ILE A 57 -35.60 -10.94 6.02
C ILE A 57 -35.04 -10.83 7.44
N LYS A 58 -35.82 -11.18 8.46
CA LYS A 58 -35.35 -11.20 9.86
C LYS A 58 -34.21 -12.20 10.07
N ASP A 59 -34.30 -13.39 9.51
CA ASP A 59 -33.24 -14.40 9.56
C ASP A 59 -31.95 -13.92 8.87
N MET A 60 -32.07 -13.29 7.71
CA MET A 60 -30.90 -12.70 7.04
C MET A 60 -30.31 -11.54 7.85
N ALA A 61 -31.14 -10.68 8.44
CA ALA A 61 -30.68 -9.58 9.28
C ALA A 61 -29.91 -10.06 10.51
N THR A 62 -30.39 -11.11 11.20
CA THR A 62 -29.68 -11.69 12.35
C THR A 62 -28.36 -12.36 11.95
N LYS A 63 -28.31 -13.02 10.79
CA LYS A 63 -27.05 -13.56 10.23
C LYS A 63 -26.06 -12.45 9.85
N LEU A 64 -26.54 -11.35 9.26
CA LEU A 64 -25.68 -10.21 8.95
C LEU A 64 -25.12 -9.57 10.21
N GLU A 65 -25.93 -9.42 11.26
CA GLU A 65 -25.48 -8.86 12.53
C GLU A 65 -24.45 -9.77 13.24
N SER A 66 -24.64 -11.09 13.20
CA SER A 66 -23.65 -12.03 13.77
C SER A 66 -22.33 -12.05 12.99
N LEU A 67 -22.37 -12.00 11.65
CA LEU A 67 -21.18 -11.87 10.82
C LEU A 67 -20.47 -10.54 11.06
N ARG A 68 -21.22 -9.45 11.21
CA ARG A 68 -20.67 -8.14 11.55
C ARG A 68 -19.96 -8.16 12.90
N ALA A 69 -20.56 -8.78 13.91
CA ALA A 69 -19.96 -8.93 15.23
C ALA A 69 -18.65 -9.76 15.19
N LEU A 70 -18.62 -10.84 14.39
CA LEU A 70 -17.41 -11.64 14.17
C LEU A 70 -16.30 -10.84 13.49
N LEU A 71 -16.62 -10.09 12.44
CA LEU A 71 -15.64 -9.29 11.71
C LEU A 71 -15.05 -8.18 12.60
N VAL A 72 -15.88 -7.55 13.44
CA VAL A 72 -15.42 -6.55 14.41
C VAL A 72 -14.49 -7.18 15.45
N SER A 73 -14.84 -8.33 16.02
CA SER A 73 -13.98 -8.98 17.03
C SER A 73 -12.67 -9.49 16.43
N GLU A 74 -12.68 -9.99 15.20
CA GLU A 74 -11.48 -10.38 14.48
C GLU A 74 -10.59 -9.16 14.19
N LYS A 75 -11.17 -8.05 13.74
CA LYS A 75 -10.44 -6.79 13.54
C LYS A 75 -9.77 -6.30 14.83
N GLU A 76 -10.46 -6.35 15.96
CA GLU A 76 -9.91 -5.97 17.27
C GLU A 76 -8.78 -6.92 17.70
N ALA A 77 -8.89 -8.22 17.43
CA ALA A 77 -7.82 -9.19 17.68
C ALA A 77 -6.57 -8.92 16.82
N TRP A 78 -6.75 -8.62 15.53
CA TRP A 78 -5.63 -8.22 14.67
C TRP A 78 -5.00 -6.90 15.13
N GLN A 79 -5.81 -5.92 15.53
CA GLN A 79 -5.30 -4.65 16.04
C GLN A 79 -4.47 -4.82 17.32
N THR A 80 -4.93 -5.63 18.26
CA THR A 80 -4.19 -5.90 19.51
C THR A 80 -2.90 -6.68 19.27
N THR A 81 -2.91 -7.65 18.35
CA THR A 81 -1.70 -8.41 17.99
C THR A 81 -0.66 -7.53 17.31
N ILE A 82 -1.06 -6.64 16.40
CA ILE A 82 -0.17 -5.66 15.76
C ILE A 82 0.46 -4.74 16.81
N LEU A 83 -0.35 -4.11 17.68
CA LEU A 83 0.15 -3.21 18.73
C LEU A 83 1.15 -3.92 19.67
N ASN A 84 0.90 -5.18 20.01
CA ASN A 84 1.81 -5.98 20.83
C ASN A 84 3.13 -6.28 20.11
N VAL A 85 3.09 -6.56 18.81
CA VAL A 85 4.29 -6.76 17.99
C VAL A 85 5.08 -5.47 17.88
N GLU A 86 4.42 -4.34 17.62
CA GLU A 86 5.04 -3.01 17.58
C GLU A 86 5.69 -2.66 18.92
N GLU A 87 5.02 -2.91 20.05
CA GLU A 87 5.57 -2.68 21.39
C GLU A 87 6.82 -3.52 21.62
N LYS A 88 6.78 -4.82 21.30
CA LYS A 88 7.93 -5.72 21.43
C LYS A 88 9.12 -5.26 20.60
N TRP A 89 8.88 -4.83 19.36
CA TRP A 89 9.93 -4.32 18.49
C TRP A 89 10.47 -2.96 18.98
N ARG A 90 9.61 -2.08 19.50
CA ARG A 90 10.04 -0.80 20.09
C ARG A 90 10.99 -1.04 21.27
N ILE A 91 10.59 -1.90 22.22
CA ILE A 91 11.42 -2.26 23.38
C ILE A 91 12.76 -2.87 22.93
N LYS A 92 12.73 -3.75 21.93
CA LYS A 92 13.95 -4.36 21.39
C LYS A 92 14.89 -3.34 20.74
N CYS A 93 14.34 -2.38 20.00
CA CYS A 93 15.13 -1.28 19.43
C CYS A 93 15.73 -0.41 20.53
N GLU A 94 14.95 -0.02 21.53
CA GLU A 94 15.43 0.75 22.69
C GLU A 94 16.54 0.01 23.45
N GLU A 95 16.41 -1.31 23.64
CA GLU A 95 17.43 -2.14 24.29
C GLU A 95 18.71 -2.21 23.45
N LEU A 96 18.60 -2.41 22.14
CA LEU A 96 19.75 -2.43 21.24
C LEU A 96 20.45 -1.06 21.18
N GLU A 97 19.70 0.04 21.15
CA GLU A 97 20.25 1.39 21.21
C GLU A 97 20.98 1.63 22.54
N ALA A 98 20.41 1.21 23.67
CA ALA A 98 21.06 1.29 24.96
C ALA A 98 22.36 0.48 25.01
N GLN A 99 22.37 -0.73 24.43
CA GLN A 99 23.57 -1.57 24.33
C GLN A 99 24.66 -0.92 23.47
N VAL A 100 24.30 -0.39 22.30
CA VAL A 100 25.23 0.30 21.40
C VAL A 100 25.80 1.56 22.07
N ASN A 101 24.97 2.38 22.69
CA ASN A 101 25.41 3.60 23.39
C ASN A 101 26.34 3.27 24.57
N LYS A 102 26.03 2.20 25.32
CA LYS A 102 26.90 1.73 26.41
C LYS A 102 28.24 1.21 25.90
N ALA A 103 28.25 0.44 24.82
CA ALA A 103 29.48 -0.06 24.21
C ALA A 103 30.34 1.08 23.64
N ALA A 104 29.71 2.07 22.99
CA ALA A 104 30.40 3.24 22.43
C ALA A 104 31.02 4.11 23.54
N THR A 105 30.28 4.40 24.61
CA THR A 105 30.79 5.21 25.74
C THR A 105 31.91 4.48 26.49
N ALA A 106 31.76 3.18 26.77
CA ALA A 106 32.82 2.38 27.39
C ALA A 106 34.10 2.33 26.54
N GLY A 107 33.97 2.11 25.23
CA GLY A 107 35.12 2.08 24.31
C GLY A 107 35.84 3.42 24.21
N LEU A 108 35.10 4.54 24.20
CA LEU A 108 35.69 5.88 24.21
C LEU A 108 36.40 6.20 25.52
N ASP A 109 35.82 5.83 26.66
CA ASP A 109 36.42 6.04 27.98
C ASP A 109 37.71 5.22 28.17
N GLU A 110 37.71 3.96 27.74
CA GLU A 110 38.92 3.12 27.78
C GLU A 110 40.01 3.67 26.84
N GLY A 111 39.63 4.08 25.63
CA GLY A 111 40.53 4.74 24.69
C GLY A 111 41.14 6.01 25.26
N LEU A 112 40.32 6.88 25.84
CA LEU A 112 40.76 8.13 26.47
C LEU A 112 41.73 7.88 27.62
N LYS A 113 41.40 6.95 28.53
CA LYS A 113 42.28 6.59 29.66
C LYS A 113 43.61 6.02 29.18
N SER A 114 43.58 5.15 28.17
CA SER A 114 44.81 4.58 27.60
C SER A 114 45.70 5.65 26.99
N LEU A 115 45.11 6.59 26.23
CA LEU A 115 45.81 7.71 25.63
C LEU A 115 46.40 8.64 26.68
N GLN A 116 45.63 8.96 27.73
CA GLN A 116 46.09 9.76 28.86
C GLN A 116 47.30 9.13 29.55
N MET A 117 47.28 7.81 29.80
CA MET A 117 48.42 7.11 30.37
C MET A 117 49.66 7.15 29.47
N THR A 118 49.50 7.04 28.14
CA THR A 118 50.63 7.16 27.21
C THR A 118 51.19 8.58 27.16
N TYR A 119 50.33 9.59 27.26
CA TYR A 119 50.74 10.98 27.31
C TYR A 119 51.53 11.29 28.58
N GLU A 120 51.08 10.83 29.75
CA GLU A 120 51.81 11.02 31.00
C GLU A 120 53.18 10.34 30.97
N LYS A 121 53.26 9.09 30.46
CA LYS A 121 54.55 8.41 30.27
C LYS A 121 55.49 9.20 29.36
N LEU A 122 54.98 9.71 28.24
CA LEU A 122 55.78 10.49 27.30
C LEU A 122 56.25 11.81 27.93
N LYS A 123 55.43 12.42 28.78
CA LYS A 123 55.77 13.62 29.54
C LYS A 123 56.87 13.33 30.58
N GLU A 124 56.76 12.24 31.33
CA GLU A 124 57.80 11.78 32.26
C GLU A 124 59.13 11.52 31.54
N GLU A 125 59.09 10.86 30.37
CA GLU A 125 60.26 10.66 29.52
C GLU A 125 60.86 12.01 29.08
N HIS A 126 60.03 12.96 28.67
CA HIS A 126 60.49 14.29 28.27
C HIS A 126 61.13 15.08 29.43
N GLU A 127 60.54 15.02 30.63
CA GLU A 127 61.10 15.62 31.84
C GLU A 127 62.45 14.98 32.20
N ALA A 128 62.55 13.65 32.12
CA ALA A 128 63.81 12.93 32.32
C ALA A 128 64.89 13.33 31.29
N PHE A 129 64.52 13.50 30.02
CA PHE A 129 65.43 14.01 28.99
C PHE A 129 65.87 15.45 29.26
N GLN A 130 64.96 16.33 29.69
CA GLN A 130 65.31 17.70 30.06
C GLN A 130 66.28 17.74 31.24
N ASP A 131 66.07 16.92 32.26
CA ASP A 131 66.94 16.90 33.43
C ASP A 131 68.32 16.29 33.12
N MET A 132 68.37 15.26 32.26
CA MET A 132 69.63 14.76 31.71
C MET A 132 70.37 15.85 30.92
N ALA A 133 69.66 16.60 30.07
CA ALA A 133 70.26 17.69 29.30
C ALA A 133 70.78 18.83 30.20
N LYS A 134 70.02 19.24 31.22
CA LYS A 134 70.47 20.23 32.22
C LYS A 134 71.71 19.73 32.97
N SER A 135 71.70 18.48 33.43
CA SER A 135 72.84 17.89 34.14
C SER A 135 74.08 17.83 33.27
N MET A 136 73.94 17.44 32.00
CA MET A 136 75.03 17.42 31.04
C MET A 136 75.56 18.83 30.75
N ILE A 137 74.69 19.85 30.64
CA ILE A 137 75.10 21.25 30.50
C ILE A 137 75.90 21.69 31.73
N GLU A 138 75.41 21.42 32.94
CA GLU A 138 76.12 21.75 34.19
C GLU A 138 77.47 21.04 34.30
N GLU A 139 77.56 19.78 33.89
CA GLU A 139 78.81 19.03 33.88
C GLU A 139 79.79 19.62 32.86
N LYS A 140 79.30 19.99 31.67
CA LYS A 140 80.10 20.69 30.65
C LYS A 140 80.54 22.07 31.12
N ASP A 141 79.72 22.82 31.83
CA ASP A 141 80.09 24.12 32.42
C ASP A 141 81.14 23.96 33.53
N LYS A 142 81.04 22.91 34.36
CA LYS A 142 82.07 22.52 35.35
C LYS A 142 83.37 22.11 34.68
N GLU A 143 83.30 21.39 33.56
CA GLU A 143 84.47 21.00 32.78
C GLU A 143 85.09 22.21 32.07
N ILE A 144 84.29 23.12 31.51
CA ILE A 144 84.77 24.38 30.93
C ILE A 144 85.46 25.23 31.99
N THR A 145 84.89 25.38 33.18
CA THR A 145 85.53 26.13 34.28
C THR A 145 86.83 25.48 34.73
N ARG A 146 86.87 24.15 34.90
CA ARG A 146 88.13 23.42 35.16
C ARG A 146 89.15 23.60 34.04
N LEU A 147 88.76 23.45 32.77
CA LEU A 147 89.65 23.64 31.64
C LEU A 147 90.12 25.08 31.50
N LEU A 148 89.31 26.08 31.87
CA LEU A 148 89.73 27.48 31.92
C LEU A 148 90.76 27.70 33.03
N ASP A 149 90.54 27.14 34.22
CA ASP A 149 91.50 27.18 35.33
C ASP A 149 92.80 26.47 34.96
N ASP A 150 92.71 25.26 34.43
CA ASP A 150 93.84 24.48 33.93
C ASP A 150 94.51 25.15 32.75
N ASN A 151 93.81 25.79 31.82
CA ASN A 151 94.41 26.58 30.73
C ASN A 151 95.09 27.83 31.30
N SER A 152 94.55 28.45 32.35
CA SER A 152 95.23 29.54 33.05
C SER A 152 96.52 29.04 33.72
N ASN A 153 96.49 27.86 34.35
CA ASN A 153 97.61 27.23 35.04
C ASN A 153 98.61 26.62 34.05
N LEU A 154 98.16 26.15 32.90
CA LEU A 154 98.93 25.66 31.78
C LEU A 154 99.51 26.81 31.00
N ARG A 155 98.87 27.97 30.83
CA ARG A 155 99.54 29.17 30.30
C ARG A 155 100.67 29.61 31.23
N LYS A 156 100.45 29.55 32.55
CA LYS A 156 101.51 29.71 33.57
C LYS A 156 102.57 28.60 33.48
N SER A 157 102.17 27.36 33.20
CA SER A 157 103.07 26.20 33.12
C SER A 157 103.70 25.98 31.75
N LEU A 158 103.19 26.54 30.65
CA LEU A 158 103.76 26.55 29.29
C LEU A 158 104.76 27.68 29.17
N LEU A 159 104.53 28.79 29.89
CA LEU A 159 105.62 29.69 30.27
C LEU A 159 106.72 28.93 31.06
N ALA A 160 106.38 27.87 31.80
CA ALA A 160 107.34 27.09 32.60
C ALA A 160 107.86 25.80 31.93
N LYS A 161 107.19 25.28 30.90
CA LYS A 161 107.40 23.96 30.29
C LYS A 161 106.87 23.95 28.85
N HIS A 162 107.59 24.65 27.99
CA HIS A 162 107.98 24.01 26.73
C HIS A 162 108.76 22.74 27.06
N GLN A 163 108.14 21.55 27.05
CA GLN A 163 108.78 20.26 26.75
C GLN A 163 107.77 19.08 26.79
N ALA A 164 107.32 18.68 25.58
CA ALA A 164 106.80 17.38 25.09
C ALA A 164 105.53 16.76 25.72
N GLU A 165 104.39 16.60 25.01
CA GLU A 165 104.01 15.65 23.90
C GLU A 165 104.01 14.15 24.32
N LYS A 166 103.09 13.22 23.97
CA LYS A 166 101.78 13.17 23.25
C LYS A 166 101.24 11.70 23.28
N ASP A 167 99.90 11.52 23.22
CA ASP A 167 99.09 10.55 22.40
C ASP A 167 99.24 8.98 22.55
N SER A 168 98.29 8.07 22.23
CA SER A 168 96.83 8.02 21.86
C SER A 168 96.37 6.57 21.48
N ASN A 169 95.04 6.28 21.54
CA ASN A 169 94.17 5.39 20.68
C ASN A 169 94.38 3.84 20.60
N GLN A 170 93.49 2.92 20.13
CA GLN A 170 92.14 2.78 19.47
C GLN A 170 91.72 1.26 19.51
N ALA A 171 90.46 0.81 19.69
CA ALA A 171 89.31 0.50 18.78
C ALA A 171 89.12 -0.91 18.12
N SER A 172 87.83 -1.35 18.08
CA SER A 172 87.06 -2.12 17.04
C SER A 172 87.27 -3.67 16.88
N LYS A 173 86.39 -4.56 16.32
CA LYS A 173 85.08 -4.56 15.60
C LYS A 173 84.50 -6.03 15.43
N LYS A 174 83.15 -6.15 15.30
CA LYS A 174 82.23 -6.98 14.41
C LYS A 174 82.55 -8.39 13.82
N GLN A 175 81.52 -9.27 13.70
CA GLN A 175 80.82 -9.73 12.45
C GLN A 175 79.87 -10.96 12.69
N ASP A 176 78.61 -10.95 12.23
CA ASP A 176 77.95 -11.49 11.00
C ASP A 176 77.56 -13.00 11.01
N THR A 177 76.35 -13.33 10.51
CA THR A 177 75.86 -14.71 10.28
C THR A 177 74.73 -14.74 9.23
N THR A 178 74.76 -15.67 8.28
CA THR A 178 73.75 -15.82 7.21
C THR A 178 73.48 -17.29 6.86
N VAL A 179 72.36 -17.87 7.35
CA VAL A 179 71.75 -19.14 6.85
C VAL A 179 70.24 -19.16 7.15
N PRO A 180 69.31 -18.70 6.26
CA PRO A 180 67.90 -19.12 6.40
C PRO A 180 67.07 -19.17 5.08
N VAL A 181 67.56 -19.73 3.97
CA VAL A 181 66.88 -19.53 2.67
C VAL A 181 65.85 -20.63 2.29
N VAL A 182 66.02 -21.87 2.73
CA VAL A 182 65.15 -22.99 2.26
C VAL A 182 63.88 -23.15 3.10
N ALA A 183 63.98 -23.04 4.43
CA ALA A 183 62.83 -23.04 5.34
C ALA A 183 61.88 -21.85 5.09
N ALA A 184 62.40 -20.75 4.55
CA ALA A 184 61.62 -19.57 4.21
C ALA A 184 60.66 -19.81 3.03
N ALA A 185 61.05 -20.65 2.06
CA ALA A 185 60.24 -20.90 0.86
C ALA A 185 59.00 -21.77 1.16
N GLU A 186 59.13 -22.80 1.99
CA GLU A 186 57.99 -23.65 2.40
C GLU A 186 56.97 -22.88 3.26
N GLN A 187 57.46 -22.02 4.16
CA GLN A 187 56.61 -21.11 4.94
C GLN A 187 55.83 -20.14 4.04
N GLN A 188 56.46 -19.69 2.95
CA GLN A 188 55.83 -18.78 2.00
C GLN A 188 54.70 -19.44 1.18
N ILE A 189 54.84 -20.71 0.80
CA ILE A 189 53.79 -21.46 0.11
C ILE A 189 52.57 -21.67 1.01
N LEU A 190 52.78 -22.06 2.28
CA LEU A 190 51.69 -22.22 3.25
C LEU A 190 50.95 -20.91 3.51
N LEU A 191 51.67 -19.79 3.57
CA LEU A 191 51.08 -18.47 3.74
C LEU A 191 50.19 -18.08 2.55
N LEU A 192 50.66 -18.32 1.32
CA LEU A 192 49.90 -18.03 0.10
C LEU A 192 48.64 -18.89 -0.01
N ALA A 193 48.74 -20.19 0.31
CA ALA A 193 47.58 -21.09 0.32
C ALA A 193 46.52 -20.65 1.34
N ARG A 194 46.94 -20.23 2.55
CA ARG A 194 46.03 -19.67 3.56
C ARG A 194 45.37 -18.39 3.08
N GLN A 195 46.13 -17.49 2.46
CA GLN A 195 45.61 -16.23 1.93
C GLN A 195 44.61 -16.46 0.79
N GLN A 196 44.83 -17.49 -0.03
CA GLN A 196 43.92 -17.86 -1.11
C GLN A 196 42.61 -18.44 -0.57
N ALA A 197 42.67 -19.35 0.40
CA ALA A 197 41.48 -19.88 1.06
C ALA A 197 40.64 -18.78 1.73
N GLN A 198 41.28 -17.78 2.35
CA GLN A 198 40.58 -16.63 2.95
C GLN A 198 39.86 -15.78 1.89
N ARG A 199 40.52 -15.48 0.76
CA ARG A 199 39.88 -14.74 -0.34
C ARG A 199 38.70 -15.50 -0.92
N GLU A 200 38.83 -16.81 -1.12
CA GLU A 200 37.75 -17.65 -1.66
C GLU A 200 36.56 -17.72 -0.69
N GLU A 201 36.80 -17.77 0.62
CA GLU A 201 35.72 -17.74 1.62
C GLU A 201 34.99 -16.39 1.64
N GLU A 202 35.72 -15.28 1.56
CA GLU A 202 35.14 -13.93 1.46
C GLU A 202 34.30 -13.78 0.18
N LEU A 203 34.82 -14.23 -0.97
CA LEU A 203 34.07 -14.23 -2.23
C LEU A 203 32.80 -15.06 -2.13
N ALA A 204 32.86 -16.26 -1.53
CA ALA A 204 31.69 -17.10 -1.34
C ALA A 204 30.65 -16.48 -0.39
N ARG A 205 31.10 -15.74 0.64
CA ARG A 205 30.21 -14.98 1.54
C ARG A 205 29.53 -13.84 0.79
N CYS A 206 30.28 -13.05 0.02
CA CYS A 206 29.74 -11.97 -0.79
C CYS A 206 28.74 -12.48 -1.83
N GLN A 207 29.05 -13.58 -2.52
CA GLN A 207 28.15 -14.20 -3.50
C GLN A 207 26.82 -14.65 -2.87
N ARG A 208 26.87 -15.29 -1.70
CA ARG A 208 25.66 -15.65 -0.95
C ARG A 208 24.83 -14.43 -0.55
N HIS A 209 25.48 -13.35 -0.13
CA HIS A 209 24.78 -12.12 0.23
C HIS A 209 24.14 -11.45 -0.99
N ILE A 210 24.84 -11.40 -2.13
CA ILE A 210 24.30 -10.89 -3.39
C ILE A 210 23.06 -11.69 -3.79
N GLN A 211 23.11 -13.02 -3.72
CA GLN A 211 21.95 -13.85 -4.05
C GLN A 211 20.76 -13.58 -3.13
N ALA A 212 20.99 -13.49 -1.81
CA ALA A 212 19.93 -13.18 -0.86
C ALA A 212 19.27 -11.81 -1.14
N LEU A 213 20.08 -10.79 -1.46
CA LEU A 213 19.55 -9.47 -1.84
C LEU A 213 18.80 -9.50 -3.17
N GLN A 214 19.23 -10.30 -4.14
CA GLN A 214 18.51 -10.47 -5.40
C GLN A 214 17.14 -11.11 -5.18
N ASP A 215 17.07 -12.17 -4.37
CA ASP A 215 15.82 -12.84 -4.03
C ASP A 215 14.86 -11.88 -3.30
N GLU A 216 15.38 -11.05 -2.38
CA GLU A 216 14.60 -10.02 -1.67
C GLU A 216 14.08 -8.93 -2.63
N ILE A 217 14.92 -8.45 -3.55
CA ILE A 217 14.50 -7.47 -4.56
C ILE A 217 13.37 -8.04 -5.43
N ASP A 218 13.46 -9.31 -5.81
CA ASP A 218 12.44 -9.94 -6.65
C ASP A 218 11.13 -10.21 -5.90
N GLU A 219 11.18 -10.47 -4.59
CA GLU A 219 10.00 -10.49 -3.73
C GLU A 219 9.34 -9.10 -3.66
N LEU A 220 10.12 -8.07 -3.34
CA LEU A 220 9.63 -6.69 -3.25
C LEU A 220 9.03 -6.20 -4.58
N LYS A 221 9.58 -6.61 -5.73
CA LYS A 221 8.98 -6.31 -7.04
C LYS A 221 7.61 -6.95 -7.21
N ARG A 222 7.44 -8.22 -6.79
CA ARG A 222 6.16 -8.94 -6.88
C ARG A 222 5.12 -8.30 -5.96
N GLU A 223 5.50 -7.96 -4.74
CA GLU A 223 4.64 -7.23 -3.81
C GLU A 223 4.23 -5.86 -4.36
N ASN A 224 5.18 -5.10 -4.91
CA ASN A 224 4.90 -3.79 -5.49
C ASN A 224 3.95 -3.87 -6.69
N GLN A 225 4.13 -4.87 -7.56
CA GLN A 225 3.20 -5.13 -8.66
C GLN A 225 1.78 -5.44 -8.16
N LEU A 226 1.66 -6.27 -7.12
CA LEU A 226 0.36 -6.59 -6.52
C LEU A 226 -0.28 -5.35 -5.89
N HIS A 227 0.48 -4.53 -5.17
CA HIS A 227 0.01 -3.27 -4.61
C HIS A 227 -0.47 -2.31 -5.68
N MET A 228 0.25 -2.18 -6.80
CA MET A 228 -0.17 -1.36 -7.92
C MET A 228 -1.50 -1.85 -8.52
N GLN A 229 -1.68 -3.18 -8.66
CA GLN A 229 -2.95 -3.76 -9.11
C GLN A 229 -4.09 -3.45 -8.14
N GLN A 230 -3.87 -3.63 -6.84
CA GLN A 230 -4.85 -3.29 -5.80
C GLN A 230 -5.20 -1.80 -5.82
N GLU A 231 -4.22 -0.91 -5.99
CA GLU A 231 -4.44 0.53 -6.07
C GLU A 231 -5.29 0.89 -7.31
N THR A 232 -5.03 0.26 -8.46
CA THR A 232 -5.84 0.47 -9.66
C THR A 232 -7.28 0.03 -9.45
N ALA A 233 -7.51 -1.15 -8.85
CA ALA A 233 -8.84 -1.65 -8.54
C ALA A 233 -9.58 -0.73 -7.56
N LEU A 234 -8.92 -0.30 -6.48
CA LEU A 234 -9.51 0.63 -5.51
C LEU A 234 -9.83 1.99 -6.12
N LYS A 235 -9.00 2.52 -7.03
CA LYS A 235 -9.28 3.76 -7.76
C LYS A 235 -10.51 3.61 -8.66
N ASP A 236 -10.68 2.47 -9.32
CA ASP A 236 -11.84 2.23 -10.16
C ASP A 236 -13.12 2.05 -9.35
N GLU A 237 -13.06 1.34 -8.22
CA GLU A 237 -14.18 1.23 -7.27
C GLU A 237 -14.54 2.60 -6.69
N PHE A 238 -13.55 3.42 -6.31
CA PHE A 238 -13.80 4.78 -5.85
C PHE A 238 -14.52 5.62 -6.91
N ARG A 239 -14.08 5.52 -8.17
CA ARG A 239 -14.75 6.20 -9.29
C ARG A 239 -16.17 5.67 -9.53
N ASN A 240 -16.43 4.38 -9.32
CA ASN A 240 -17.78 3.80 -9.42
C ASN A 240 -18.67 4.35 -8.30
N MET A 241 -18.21 4.27 -7.05
CA MET A 241 -18.92 4.81 -5.88
C MET A 241 -19.19 6.31 -6.02
N GLU A 242 -18.26 7.09 -6.57
CA GLU A 242 -18.46 8.52 -6.81
C GLU A 242 -19.54 8.77 -7.87
N ARG A 243 -19.58 7.96 -8.94
CA ARG A 243 -20.63 8.02 -9.97
C ARG A 243 -22.00 7.64 -9.40
N GLU A 244 -22.08 6.58 -8.60
CA GLU A 244 -23.32 6.14 -7.93
C GLU A 244 -23.86 7.21 -6.99
N ARG A 245 -23.01 7.75 -6.12
CA ARG A 245 -23.40 8.82 -5.20
C ARG A 245 -23.93 10.06 -5.95
N LYS A 246 -23.32 10.40 -7.10
CA LYS A 246 -23.80 11.50 -7.94
C LYS A 246 -25.14 11.18 -8.60
N ARG A 247 -25.43 9.92 -8.94
CA ARG A 247 -26.73 9.46 -9.48
C ARG A 247 -27.84 9.51 -8.43
N ASP A 248 -27.55 9.15 -7.18
CA ASP A 248 -28.53 9.14 -6.09
C ASP A 248 -29.14 10.53 -5.80
N GLY A 249 -28.41 11.61 -6.12
CA GLY A 249 -28.89 12.98 -5.96
C GLY A 249 -29.71 13.53 -7.15
N VAL A 250 -29.90 12.74 -8.21
CA VAL A 250 -30.58 13.19 -9.43
C VAL A 250 -32.08 12.94 -9.34
N ASP A 251 -32.87 13.97 -9.65
CA ASP A 251 -34.33 13.84 -9.77
C ASP A 251 -34.70 12.96 -10.96
N MET A 252 -35.24 11.77 -10.68
CA MET A 252 -35.71 10.83 -11.69
C MET A 252 -36.87 11.38 -12.53
N THR A 253 -37.63 12.35 -12.01
CA THR A 253 -38.69 13.04 -12.76
C THR A 253 -38.09 13.87 -13.89
N TYR A 254 -36.97 14.53 -13.64
CA TYR A 254 -36.24 15.29 -14.66
C TYR A 254 -35.65 14.34 -15.72
N VAL A 255 -34.99 13.26 -15.30
CA VAL A 255 -34.45 12.24 -16.22
C VAL A 255 -35.54 11.66 -17.11
N LYS A 256 -36.70 11.31 -16.53
CA LYS A 256 -37.88 10.86 -17.27
C LYS A 256 -38.28 11.86 -18.37
N ASN A 257 -38.36 13.14 -18.03
CA ASN A 257 -38.78 14.18 -18.98
C ASN A 257 -37.75 14.39 -20.10
N VAL A 258 -36.46 14.30 -19.80
CA VAL A 258 -35.38 14.39 -20.80
C VAL A 258 -35.41 13.18 -21.73
N ILE A 259 -35.60 11.97 -21.21
CA ILE A 259 -35.76 10.76 -22.03
C ILE A 259 -37.03 10.84 -22.89
N LEU A 260 -38.13 11.34 -22.34
CA LEU A 260 -39.37 11.52 -23.08
C LEU A 260 -39.18 12.49 -24.25
N LYS A 261 -38.52 13.65 -24.01
CA LYS A 261 -38.15 14.58 -25.09
C LYS A 261 -37.25 13.94 -26.13
N LEU A 262 -36.26 13.14 -25.71
CA LEU A 262 -35.38 12.43 -26.63
C LEU A 262 -36.15 11.49 -27.56
N LEU A 263 -37.17 10.80 -27.04
CA LEU A 263 -38.02 9.90 -27.82
C LEU A 263 -39.03 10.65 -28.70
N GLU A 264 -39.49 11.83 -28.29
CA GLU A 264 -40.45 12.65 -29.05
C GLU A 264 -39.78 13.45 -30.18
N THR A 265 -38.63 14.08 -29.93
CA THR A 265 -37.96 14.96 -30.89
C THR A 265 -36.82 14.29 -31.64
N GLY A 266 -36.26 13.20 -31.10
CA GLY A 266 -35.11 12.51 -31.70
C GLY A 266 -33.79 13.29 -31.61
N GLU A 267 -33.72 14.38 -30.83
CA GLU A 267 -32.54 15.24 -30.72
C GLU A 267 -31.43 14.62 -29.86
N VAL A 268 -30.84 13.52 -30.33
CA VAL A 268 -29.79 12.77 -29.61
C VAL A 268 -28.55 13.61 -29.37
N GLU A 269 -28.11 14.43 -30.33
CA GLU A 269 -26.91 15.26 -30.20
C GLU A 269 -27.01 16.28 -29.05
N ALA A 270 -28.21 16.83 -28.81
CA ALA A 270 -28.44 17.83 -27.77
C ALA A 270 -28.73 17.23 -26.39
N LEU A 271 -29.49 16.13 -26.34
CA LEU A 271 -29.98 15.54 -25.09
C LEU A 271 -29.07 14.44 -24.52
N LEU A 272 -28.27 13.76 -25.35
CA LEU A 272 -27.33 12.74 -24.90
C LEU A 272 -26.25 13.29 -23.94
N PRO A 273 -25.67 14.48 -24.15
CA PRO A 273 -24.76 15.08 -23.16
C PRO A 273 -25.45 15.36 -21.82
N VAL A 274 -26.71 15.80 -21.85
CA VAL A 274 -27.51 16.06 -20.64
C VAL A 274 -27.77 14.75 -19.89
N ILE A 275 -28.18 13.70 -20.59
CA ILE A 275 -28.36 12.36 -19.99
C ILE A 275 -27.02 11.83 -19.45
N GLY A 276 -25.94 12.00 -20.19
CA GLY A 276 -24.60 11.56 -19.80
C GLY A 276 -24.11 12.27 -18.53
N THR A 277 -24.42 13.55 -18.34
CA THR A 277 -24.08 14.28 -17.11
C THR A 277 -24.94 13.88 -15.92
N LEU A 278 -26.25 13.69 -16.12
CA LEU A 278 -27.17 13.25 -15.06
C LEU A 278 -26.85 11.83 -14.59
N LEU A 279 -26.69 10.91 -15.54
CA LEU A 279 -26.42 9.50 -15.25
C LEU A 279 -24.92 9.19 -15.16
N GLN A 280 -24.05 10.21 -15.14
CA GLN A 280 -22.60 10.05 -14.97
C GLN A 280 -22.00 8.99 -15.91
N PHE A 281 -22.30 9.10 -17.20
CA PHE A 281 -21.76 8.21 -18.22
C PHE A 281 -20.26 8.39 -18.36
N SER A 282 -19.55 7.29 -18.58
CA SER A 282 -18.15 7.33 -18.98
C SER A 282 -18.02 7.91 -20.40
N PRO A 283 -16.85 8.47 -20.76
CA PRO A 283 -16.60 8.92 -22.13
C PRO A 283 -16.80 7.80 -23.16
N GLU A 284 -16.57 6.55 -22.77
CA GLU A 284 -16.76 5.37 -23.61
C GLU A 284 -18.24 5.05 -23.82
N GLU A 285 -19.07 5.18 -22.78
CA GLU A 285 -20.53 5.01 -22.87
C GLU A 285 -21.16 6.05 -23.78
N ILE A 286 -20.72 7.32 -23.67
CA ILE A 286 -21.19 8.40 -24.55
C ILE A 286 -20.80 8.13 -26.00
N ARG A 287 -19.55 7.74 -26.26
CA ARG A 287 -19.08 7.38 -27.61
C ARG A 287 -19.88 6.23 -28.19
N LYS A 288 -20.12 5.18 -27.41
CA LYS A 288 -20.91 4.03 -27.84
C LYS A 288 -22.33 4.44 -28.23
N CYS A 289 -22.98 5.31 -27.45
CA CYS A 289 -24.31 5.84 -27.80
C CYS A 289 -24.29 6.64 -29.11
N GLN A 290 -23.28 7.51 -29.30
CA GLN A 290 -23.11 8.29 -30.54
C GLN A 290 -22.84 7.39 -31.75
N GLU A 291 -21.96 6.39 -31.60
CA GLU A 291 -21.65 5.42 -32.65
C GLU A 291 -22.88 4.58 -33.03
N THR A 292 -23.68 4.12 -32.06
CA THR A 292 -24.90 3.37 -32.33
C THR A 292 -25.97 4.22 -33.02
N TYR A 293 -26.04 5.50 -32.70
CA TYR A 293 -26.96 6.45 -33.35
C TYR A 293 -26.52 6.73 -34.79
N ASN A 294 -25.25 7.06 -34.99
CA ASN A 294 -24.69 7.36 -36.32
C ASN A 294 -24.64 6.13 -37.24
N SER A 295 -24.63 4.92 -36.68
CA SER A 295 -24.65 3.66 -37.45
C SER A 295 -26.08 3.19 -37.77
N ALA A 296 -27.11 3.79 -37.19
CA ALA A 296 -28.49 3.51 -37.54
C ALA A 296 -28.84 4.28 -38.84
N PRO A 297 -29.36 3.62 -39.89
CA PRO A 297 -29.80 4.34 -41.08
C PRO A 297 -31.03 5.20 -40.73
N ASP A 298 -30.97 6.47 -41.12
CA ASP A 298 -32.05 7.47 -41.02
C ASP A 298 -33.41 6.87 -41.43
N VAL A 299 -34.27 6.62 -40.45
CA VAL A 299 -35.72 6.48 -40.69
C VAL A 299 -36.37 7.69 -40.03
N PRO A 300 -36.82 8.69 -40.81
CA PRO A 300 -37.50 9.84 -40.24
C PRO A 300 -38.85 9.41 -39.68
N LEU A 301 -39.12 9.76 -38.43
CA LEU A 301 -40.45 9.78 -37.83
C LEU A 301 -41.26 10.91 -38.49
N SER A 302 -41.75 10.68 -39.70
CA SER A 302 -42.73 11.55 -40.35
C SER A 302 -43.67 10.73 -41.23
N GLY A 303 -44.97 10.85 -40.96
CA GLY A 303 -46.02 10.36 -41.85
C GLY A 303 -46.94 9.33 -41.20
N ALA A 304 -47.95 9.81 -40.49
CA ALA A 304 -49.24 9.14 -40.49
C ALA A 304 -49.72 9.03 -41.96
N ALA A 305 -50.21 7.83 -42.33
CA ALA A 305 -50.84 7.45 -43.60
C ALA A 305 -49.92 7.03 -44.77
N ALA A 306 -49.79 5.72 -44.99
CA ALA A 306 -50.02 5.05 -46.29
C ALA A 306 -49.69 3.53 -46.23
N VAL A 307 -50.74 2.74 -46.02
CA VAL A 307 -51.12 1.48 -46.71
C VAL A 307 -50.09 0.82 -47.67
N VAL A 308 -49.64 -0.37 -47.24
CA VAL A 308 -49.55 -1.69 -47.96
C VAL A 308 -48.37 -2.03 -48.88
N ASP A 309 -47.86 -3.24 -48.61
CA ASP A 309 -47.05 -4.20 -49.39
C ASP A 309 -45.58 -3.89 -49.72
N ALA A 310 -44.69 -4.47 -48.90
CA ALA A 310 -43.56 -5.27 -49.39
C ALA A 310 -43.03 -6.17 -48.26
N ALA A 311 -43.23 -7.48 -48.41
CA ALA A 311 -42.65 -8.51 -47.57
C ALA A 311 -41.14 -8.62 -47.83
N ALA A 312 -40.31 -7.96 -47.03
CA ALA A 312 -38.97 -8.37 -46.63
C ALA A 312 -38.38 -7.30 -45.69
N SER A 313 -37.81 -7.73 -44.56
CA SER A 313 -37.15 -6.90 -43.54
C SER A 313 -38.08 -6.16 -42.58
N ALA A 314 -38.66 -6.90 -41.63
CA ALA A 314 -39.23 -6.32 -40.42
C ALA A 314 -38.13 -5.58 -39.62
N PRO A 315 -38.30 -4.28 -39.30
CA PRO A 315 -37.43 -3.61 -38.35
C PRO A 315 -37.68 -4.21 -36.96
N ARG A 316 -36.64 -4.79 -36.37
CA ARG A 316 -36.69 -5.41 -35.04
C ARG A 316 -37.04 -4.37 -33.99
N SER A 317 -38.30 -4.35 -33.59
CA SER A 317 -38.83 -3.55 -32.48
C SER A 317 -38.05 -3.83 -31.20
N LEU A 318 -37.58 -2.76 -30.55
CA LEU A 318 -36.78 -2.77 -29.31
C LEU A 318 -37.45 -3.49 -28.14
N PHE A 319 -38.77 -3.68 -28.19
CA PHE A 319 -39.55 -4.31 -27.13
C PHE A 319 -39.58 -5.85 -27.17
N SER A 320 -39.02 -6.50 -28.20
CA SER A 320 -39.03 -7.98 -28.28
C SER A 320 -38.02 -8.68 -27.35
N ARG A 321 -37.24 -7.93 -26.57
CA ARG A 321 -36.13 -8.45 -25.74
C ARG A 321 -36.48 -8.70 -24.28
N PHE A 322 -37.68 -8.34 -23.84
CA PHE A 322 -38.15 -8.63 -22.49
C PHE A 322 -39.05 -9.87 -22.49
N THR A 323 -38.44 -11.04 -22.42
CA THR A 323 -39.14 -12.24 -21.93
C THR A 323 -38.94 -12.29 -20.43
N PHE A 324 -39.98 -11.94 -19.67
CA PHE A 324 -40.01 -12.22 -18.23
C PHE A 324 -40.34 -13.70 -18.04
N SER A 325 -39.40 -14.43 -17.41
CA SER A 325 -39.64 -15.74 -16.80
C SER A 325 -39.64 -15.58 -15.29
#